data_AF-A0A7V2UZ84-F1
#
_entry.id   AF-A0A7V2UZ84-F1
#
_cell.length_a   1.000
_cell.length_b   1.000
_cell.length_c   1.000
_cell.angle_alpha   90.00
_cell.angle_beta   90.00
_cell.angle_gamma   90.00
#
_symmetry.space_group_name_H-M   'P 1'
#
loop_
_entity.id
_entity.type
_entity.pdbx_description
1 polymer ?
#
loop_
_entity_poly.entity_id
_entity_poly.type
_entity_poly.pdbx_seq_one_letter_code
_entity_poly.pdbx_strand_id
1 'polypeptide(L)'
;MTPEQLEKRRRIMRRSAALGHCVCNPQIPCPCEDFRTRDLCACAGERPPDAAGPVRLTEHVRKTGCSSKISQRDLETVLAGLPDLADPRILVGRAAGDDAGVIDLRPDGTTILTVDVFSPSVDDPYTFGRIAAANSVSDIYAMGGKPEVALSIIGFPVHVLPLGAMREILRGGIDAMAEAGISVIGGHSIDDEEVKFGFAVVGSAPRQRLACNAGAKAGDAVVLTKPLGVGILTFARQIGLAPADGLAEATRSMAALNRVPAERMAARGAHAATDVTGFGLLGHLANVARSSGVEVELDVDALPLFPGVAELARREVLPGAVERNAESADPARLDLSSLAPAQRHLLFGPETSGGLLVFLPPDAAKAYVEDVRAGGFPHAAVIGRVTGTKAGGFIRATTRRAADFAPLAPPRRESVPPPAAVPAGDAACCAGGPPVETACCASPPPAMPAEHAPAAAGGGKPPLPPALLEAFKVYQNAVSMPGAVDLKTKKLIGLALAVALRCDPCVKIYADAARKAGATEAEMGEAIALAVAFGGSPVHMFYQTLRL
;
A
#
# COMPACT_ATOMS: atom_id res chain seq x y z
N MET A 1 12.40 32.69 7.78
CA MET A 1 12.65 32.73 6.31
C MET A 1 13.45 33.97 5.98
N THR A 2 14.54 33.86 5.25
CA THR A 2 15.37 35.01 4.83
C THR A 2 14.69 35.82 3.73
N PRO A 3 15.04 37.10 3.52
CA PRO A 3 14.52 37.89 2.41
C PRO A 3 14.73 37.22 1.03
N GLU A 4 15.88 36.58 0.84
CA GLU A 4 16.22 35.85 -0.38
C GLU A 4 15.28 34.65 -0.62
N GLN A 5 14.96 33.89 0.42
CA GLN A 5 14.01 32.77 0.35
C GLN A 5 12.61 33.26 -0.03
N LEU A 6 12.17 34.38 0.55
CA LEU A 6 10.87 34.98 0.23
C LEU A 6 10.81 35.48 -1.22
N GLU A 7 11.89 36.06 -1.74
CA GLU A 7 11.97 36.49 -3.14
C GLU A 7 11.95 35.29 -4.10
N LYS A 8 12.72 34.24 -3.79
CA LYS A 8 12.72 32.97 -4.54
C LYS A 8 11.31 32.38 -4.61
N ARG A 9 10.61 32.31 -3.47
CA ARG A 9 9.22 31.86 -3.35
C ARG A 9 8.29 32.66 -4.25
N ARG A 10 8.29 34.00 -4.13
CA ARG A 10 7.47 34.90 -4.95
C ARG A 10 7.73 34.74 -6.45
N ARG A 11 8.99 34.59 -6.85
CA ARG A 11 9.38 34.38 -8.26
C ARG A 11 8.82 33.07 -8.81
N ILE A 12 8.97 31.98 -8.04
CA ILE A 12 8.52 30.65 -8.45
C ILE A 12 6.99 30.59 -8.53
N MET A 13 6.31 31.09 -7.49
CA MET A 13 4.85 31.12 -7.47
C MET A 13 4.25 31.98 -8.58
N ARG A 14 4.85 33.14 -8.90
CA ARG A 14 4.41 33.94 -10.06
C ARG A 14 4.46 33.14 -11.35
N ARG A 15 5.55 32.41 -11.58
CA ARG A 15 5.71 31.56 -12.77
C ARG A 15 4.69 30.41 -12.76
N SER A 16 4.52 29.73 -11.63
CA SER A 16 3.55 28.63 -11.49
C SER A 16 2.10 29.09 -11.71
N ALA A 17 1.73 30.23 -11.11
CA ALA A 17 0.40 30.83 -11.31
C ALA A 17 0.16 31.22 -12.77
N ALA A 18 1.15 31.78 -13.46
CA ALA A 18 1.05 32.11 -14.88
C ALA A 18 0.86 30.87 -15.78
N LEU A 19 1.40 29.71 -15.37
CA LEU A 19 1.23 28.43 -16.07
C LEU A 19 -0.08 27.70 -15.70
N GLY A 20 -0.78 28.14 -14.65
CA GLY A 20 -2.02 27.51 -14.17
C GLY A 20 -1.83 26.22 -13.35
N HIS A 21 -0.59 25.83 -13.01
CA HIS A 21 -0.30 24.60 -12.25
C HIS A 21 0.90 24.75 -11.30
N CYS A 22 1.03 23.87 -10.29
CA CYS A 22 2.24 23.78 -9.48
C CYS A 22 3.40 23.30 -10.35
N VAL A 23 4.57 23.94 -10.24
CA VAL A 23 5.78 23.44 -10.93
C VAL A 23 6.36 22.19 -10.26
N CYS A 24 6.01 21.97 -8.99
CA CYS A 24 6.32 20.76 -8.24
C CYS A 24 5.48 19.55 -8.64
N ASN A 25 4.24 19.82 -9.03
CA ASN A 25 3.24 18.80 -9.31
C ASN A 25 2.28 19.39 -10.37
N PRO A 26 2.45 19.01 -11.65
CA PRO A 26 1.64 19.57 -12.73
C PRO A 26 0.16 19.15 -12.68
N GLN A 27 -0.22 18.23 -11.78
CA GLN A 27 -1.61 17.77 -11.61
C GLN A 27 -2.45 18.68 -10.70
N ILE A 28 -1.82 19.65 -10.01
CA ILE A 28 -2.50 20.52 -9.05
C ILE A 28 -2.30 22.00 -9.39
N PRO A 29 -3.22 22.91 -9.01
CA PRO A 29 -3.07 24.35 -9.25
C PRO A 29 -2.02 24.99 -8.33
N CYS A 30 -1.57 26.20 -8.70
CA CYS A 30 -0.80 27.09 -7.82
C CYS A 30 -1.67 28.30 -7.41
N PRO A 31 -1.78 28.67 -6.11
CA PRO A 31 -1.18 28.00 -4.95
C PRO A 31 -1.83 26.65 -4.67
N CYS A 32 -0.99 25.66 -4.37
CA CYS A 32 -1.40 24.31 -3.97
C CYS A 32 -1.97 24.30 -2.55
N GLU A 33 -2.62 23.20 -2.17
CA GLU A 33 -3.21 23.04 -0.83
C GLU A 33 -2.17 23.15 0.28
N ASP A 34 -0.97 22.60 0.07
CA ASP A 34 0.14 22.71 1.02
C ASP A 34 0.52 24.15 1.33
N PHE A 35 0.55 25.00 0.30
CA PHE A 35 0.80 26.43 0.49
C PHE A 35 -0.36 27.08 1.26
N ARG A 36 -1.61 26.77 0.89
CA ARG A 36 -2.80 27.37 1.51
C ARG A 36 -2.96 27.00 2.98
N THR A 37 -2.64 25.76 3.32
CA THR A 37 -2.89 25.19 4.65
C THR A 37 -1.68 25.30 5.57
N ARG A 38 -0.46 25.17 5.03
CA ARG A 38 0.78 25.11 5.83
C ARG A 38 1.71 26.29 5.60
N ASP A 39 1.38 27.22 4.71
CA ASP A 39 2.28 28.28 4.26
C ASP A 39 3.68 27.75 3.87
N LEU A 40 3.71 26.62 3.15
CA LEU A 40 4.93 25.96 2.68
C LEU A 40 4.92 25.80 1.16
N CYS A 41 5.92 26.39 0.49
CA CYS A 41 6.13 26.25 -0.95
C CYS A 41 7.27 25.25 -1.26
N ALA A 42 6.93 23.97 -1.38
CA ALA A 42 7.89 22.92 -1.75
C ALA A 42 8.67 23.26 -3.04
N CYS A 43 8.02 23.90 -4.02
CA CYS A 43 8.66 24.39 -5.25
C CYS A 43 9.84 25.33 -5.00
N ALA A 44 9.76 26.12 -3.94
CA ALA A 44 10.80 27.06 -3.54
C ALA A 44 11.94 26.39 -2.76
N GLY A 45 11.85 25.09 -2.51
CA GLY A 45 12.74 24.35 -1.62
C GLY A 45 12.42 24.56 -0.15
N GLU A 46 11.24 25.11 0.17
CA GLU A 46 10.75 25.17 1.55
C GLU A 46 10.40 23.76 2.03
N ARG A 47 10.67 23.50 3.30
CA ARG A 47 10.42 22.22 3.96
C ARG A 47 9.69 22.48 5.27
N PRO A 48 8.88 21.52 5.75
CA PRO A 48 8.37 21.60 7.10
C PRO A 48 9.54 21.77 8.07
N PRO A 49 9.39 22.59 9.13
CA PRO A 49 10.37 22.62 10.20
C PRO A 49 10.52 21.21 10.78
N ASP A 50 11.72 20.88 11.27
CA ASP A 50 11.91 19.63 12.00
C ASP A 50 10.92 19.60 13.17
N ALA A 51 9.96 18.66 13.12
CA ALA A 51 8.91 18.59 14.13
C ALA A 51 9.53 18.23 15.48
N ALA A 52 9.10 18.93 16.54
CA ALA A 52 9.43 18.56 17.91
C ALA A 52 8.56 17.36 18.31
N GLY A 53 9.03 16.15 18.03
CA GLY A 53 8.35 14.91 18.42
C GLY A 53 8.75 13.69 17.58
N PRO A 54 8.47 12.46 18.05
CA PRO A 54 8.79 11.25 17.32
C PRO A 54 7.91 11.11 16.06
N VAL A 55 8.54 10.85 14.91
CA VAL A 55 7.84 10.52 13.65
C VAL A 55 7.26 9.11 13.76
N ARG A 56 5.99 8.94 13.37
CA ARG A 56 5.29 7.65 13.38
C ARG A 56 5.07 7.15 11.97
N LEU A 57 6.04 6.42 11.44
CA LEU A 57 6.09 6.07 10.02
C LEU A 57 4.86 5.31 9.50
N THR A 58 4.20 4.48 10.32
CA THR A 58 3.04 3.68 9.84
C THR A 58 1.79 4.52 9.55
N GLU A 59 1.76 5.78 10.00
CA GLU A 59 0.69 6.74 9.72
C GLU A 59 0.87 7.43 8.35
N HIS A 60 2.05 7.28 7.75
CA HIS A 60 2.41 7.90 6.47
C HIS A 60 2.41 6.93 5.30
N VAL A 61 1.87 5.72 5.48
CA VAL A 61 1.76 4.71 4.41
C VAL A 61 0.40 4.02 4.38
N ARG A 62 -0.07 3.72 3.18
CA ARG A 62 -1.34 3.02 2.93
C ARG A 62 -1.29 1.55 3.30
N LYS A 63 -0.16 0.90 3.04
CA LYS A 63 0.09 -0.52 3.31
C LYS A 63 1.37 -0.62 4.12
N THR A 64 1.40 -1.44 5.17
CA THR A 64 2.58 -1.63 6.02
C THR A 64 3.40 -2.84 5.60
N GLY A 65 4.73 -2.72 5.70
CA GLY A 65 5.64 -3.84 5.46
C GLY A 65 5.49 -4.47 4.08
N CYS A 66 5.70 -5.79 3.99
CA CYS A 66 5.54 -6.55 2.76
C CYS A 66 4.09 -6.63 2.24
N SER A 67 3.10 -6.10 2.97
CA SER A 67 1.74 -5.93 2.42
C SER A 67 1.73 -5.00 1.20
N SER A 68 2.75 -4.15 1.02
CA SER A 68 2.90 -3.25 -0.13
C SER A 68 3.26 -3.93 -1.44
N LYS A 69 3.67 -5.22 -1.43
CA LYS A 69 4.03 -5.96 -2.67
C LYS A 69 2.82 -6.08 -3.61
N ILE A 70 3.08 -6.16 -4.91
CA ILE A 70 2.05 -6.50 -5.91
C ILE A 70 1.60 -7.95 -5.73
N SER A 71 0.41 -8.31 -6.23
CA SER A 71 -0.05 -9.70 -6.12
C SER A 71 0.86 -10.63 -6.92
N GLN A 72 1.03 -11.88 -6.43
CA GLN A 72 1.80 -12.89 -7.16
C GLN A 72 1.19 -13.13 -8.55
N ARG A 73 -0.15 -13.18 -8.64
CA ARG A 73 -0.88 -13.37 -9.89
C ARG A 73 -0.62 -12.26 -10.92
N ASP A 74 -0.63 -10.99 -10.50
CA ASP A 74 -0.35 -9.86 -11.39
C ASP A 74 1.10 -9.88 -11.86
N LEU A 75 2.04 -10.17 -10.94
CA LEU A 75 3.45 -10.31 -11.27
C LEU A 75 3.67 -11.42 -12.29
N GLU A 76 3.13 -12.63 -12.05
CA GLU A 76 3.23 -13.77 -12.97
C GLU A 76 2.65 -13.42 -14.35
N THR A 77 1.51 -12.71 -14.39
CA THR A 77 0.86 -12.27 -15.64
C THR A 77 1.74 -11.30 -16.43
N VAL A 78 2.29 -10.27 -15.77
CA VAL A 78 3.17 -9.29 -16.41
C VAL A 78 4.47 -9.95 -16.88
N LEU A 79 5.05 -10.80 -16.04
CA LEU A 79 6.29 -11.48 -16.36
C LEU A 79 6.08 -12.40 -17.57
N ALA A 80 5.04 -13.22 -17.63
CA ALA A 80 4.80 -14.19 -18.72
C ALA A 80 4.87 -13.58 -20.14
N GLY A 81 4.62 -12.28 -20.31
CA GLY A 81 4.71 -11.58 -21.60
C GLY A 81 6.09 -11.05 -21.99
N LEU A 82 7.11 -11.13 -21.12
CA LEU A 82 8.46 -10.63 -21.40
C LEU A 82 9.35 -11.72 -22.03
N PRO A 83 10.34 -11.34 -22.86
CA PRO A 83 11.23 -12.29 -23.51
C PRO A 83 12.11 -13.04 -22.50
N ASP A 84 12.33 -14.33 -22.77
CA ASP A 84 13.35 -15.10 -22.06
C ASP A 84 14.74 -14.71 -22.57
N LEU A 85 15.63 -14.40 -21.63
CA LEU A 85 17.04 -14.16 -21.91
C LEU A 85 17.82 -15.45 -21.69
N ALA A 86 18.30 -16.07 -22.77
CA ALA A 86 19.14 -17.26 -22.71
C ALA A 86 20.60 -16.87 -22.46
N ASP A 87 20.95 -16.61 -21.20
CA ASP A 87 22.35 -16.47 -20.77
C ASP A 87 22.77 -17.76 -20.02
N PRO A 88 23.74 -18.53 -20.54
CA PRO A 88 24.15 -19.81 -19.94
C PRO A 88 24.79 -19.65 -18.57
N ARG A 89 25.14 -18.43 -18.14
CA ARG A 89 25.68 -18.16 -16.80
C ARG A 89 24.59 -18.10 -15.74
N ILE A 90 23.32 -17.90 -16.12
CA ILE A 90 22.21 -17.84 -15.17
C ILE A 90 21.91 -19.26 -14.69
N LEU A 91 22.11 -19.49 -13.40
CA LEU A 91 21.83 -20.77 -12.74
C LEU A 91 20.41 -20.83 -12.18
N VAL A 92 19.98 -19.71 -11.60
CA VAL A 92 18.64 -19.52 -11.05
C VAL A 92 18.14 -18.21 -11.60
N GLY A 93 17.18 -18.30 -12.52
CA GLY A 93 16.62 -17.16 -13.22
C GLY A 93 15.12 -17.03 -12.97
N ARG A 94 14.48 -16.15 -13.75
CA ARG A 94 13.05 -15.87 -13.62
C ARG A 94 12.16 -17.11 -13.71
N ALA A 95 12.51 -18.06 -14.57
CA ALA A 95 11.76 -19.30 -14.73
C ALA A 95 11.82 -20.21 -13.49
N ALA A 96 12.85 -20.08 -12.64
CA ALA A 96 13.03 -20.88 -11.44
C ALA A 96 12.16 -20.38 -10.27
N GLY A 97 11.88 -19.07 -10.21
CA GLY A 97 11.00 -18.48 -9.18
C GLY A 97 11.52 -18.62 -7.74
N ASP A 98 12.84 -18.69 -7.56
CA ASP A 98 13.52 -18.68 -6.26
C ASP A 98 13.61 -17.25 -5.67
N ASP A 99 14.01 -17.15 -4.41
CA ASP A 99 14.08 -15.91 -3.64
C ASP A 99 15.12 -14.91 -4.18
N ALA A 100 16.16 -15.40 -4.88
CA ALA A 100 17.19 -14.56 -5.49
C ALA A 100 17.65 -15.09 -6.85
N GLY A 101 18.16 -14.19 -7.69
CA GLY A 101 18.83 -14.56 -8.93
C GLY A 101 20.24 -15.09 -8.66
N VAL A 102 20.61 -16.19 -9.30
CA VAL A 102 21.96 -16.79 -9.18
C VAL A 102 22.63 -16.82 -10.55
N ILE A 103 23.85 -16.30 -10.62
CA ILE A 103 24.63 -16.19 -11.85
C ILE A 103 26.12 -16.51 -11.62
N ASP A 104 26.71 -17.26 -12.55
CA ASP A 104 28.14 -17.58 -12.58
C ASP A 104 28.94 -16.38 -13.12
N LEU A 105 29.37 -15.50 -12.22
CA LEU A 105 30.28 -14.38 -12.53
C LEU A 105 31.71 -14.61 -12.03
N ARG A 106 31.96 -15.73 -11.33
CA ARG A 106 33.25 -16.03 -10.68
C ARG A 106 33.68 -17.47 -11.02
N PRO A 107 34.99 -17.78 -11.03
CA PRO A 107 35.47 -19.12 -11.33
C PRO A 107 35.15 -20.18 -10.26
N ASP A 108 35.01 -19.77 -8.99
CA ASP A 108 35.00 -20.64 -7.80
C ASP A 108 33.75 -20.49 -6.91
N GLY A 109 32.76 -19.71 -7.35
CA GLY A 109 31.52 -19.50 -6.61
C GLY A 109 30.43 -18.86 -7.46
N THR A 110 29.18 -19.00 -7.02
CA THR A 110 28.03 -18.39 -7.69
C THR A 110 27.76 -17.03 -7.06
N THR A 111 27.42 -16.03 -7.86
CA THR A 111 26.96 -14.73 -7.36
C THR A 111 25.45 -14.77 -7.17
N ILE A 112 24.99 -14.39 -5.99
CA ILE A 112 23.57 -14.29 -5.64
C ILE A 112 23.21 -12.81 -5.60
N LEU A 113 22.12 -12.44 -6.27
CA LEU A 113 21.65 -11.07 -6.41
C LEU A 113 20.19 -10.99 -5.97
N THR A 114 19.91 -10.10 -5.03
CA THR A 114 18.53 -9.77 -4.63
C THR A 114 18.34 -8.27 -4.47
N VAL A 115 17.11 -7.82 -4.56
CA VAL A 115 16.67 -6.47 -4.20
C VAL A 115 15.28 -6.55 -3.61
N ASP A 116 15.10 -5.91 -2.45
CA ASP A 116 13.79 -5.86 -1.81
C ASP A 116 13.57 -4.48 -1.18
N VAL A 117 12.43 -3.85 -1.47
CA VAL A 117 12.06 -2.50 -1.03
C VAL A 117 10.58 -2.48 -0.68
N PHE A 118 10.25 -1.95 0.50
CA PHE A 118 8.87 -1.92 0.98
C PHE A 118 8.62 -0.72 1.91
N SER A 119 7.37 -0.53 2.29
CA SER A 119 6.94 0.56 3.17
C SER A 119 7.12 0.22 4.66
N PRO A 120 7.23 1.22 5.56
CA PRO A 120 7.35 1.01 7.00
C PRO A 120 6.36 0.00 7.59
N SER A 121 6.88 -0.97 8.36
CA SER A 121 6.11 -1.91 9.16
C SER A 121 6.00 -1.50 10.64
N VAL A 122 6.83 -0.55 11.06
CA VAL A 122 6.91 -0.03 12.43
C VAL A 122 7.03 1.49 12.41
N ASP A 123 6.69 2.13 13.53
CA ASP A 123 6.70 3.59 13.62
C ASP A 123 8.11 4.18 13.74
N ASP A 124 8.99 3.49 14.47
CA ASP A 124 10.34 3.99 14.75
C ASP A 124 11.23 3.92 13.49
N PRO A 125 11.78 5.06 13.01
CA PRO A 125 12.58 5.10 11.79
C PRO A 125 13.83 4.22 11.83
N TYR A 126 14.55 4.20 12.96
CA TYR A 126 15.76 3.38 13.10
C TYR A 126 15.43 1.88 13.02
N THR A 127 14.41 1.46 13.76
CA THR A 127 13.95 0.07 13.76
C THR A 127 13.44 -0.35 12.39
N PHE A 128 12.72 0.50 11.67
CA PHE A 128 12.31 0.21 10.30
C PHE A 128 13.53 -0.01 9.39
N GLY A 129 14.56 0.84 9.51
CA GLY A 129 15.83 0.65 8.80
C GLY A 129 16.45 -0.73 9.04
N ARG A 130 16.50 -1.17 10.30
CA ARG A 130 16.99 -2.51 10.66
C ARG A 130 16.15 -3.63 10.05
N ILE A 131 14.82 -3.52 10.10
CA ILE A 131 13.90 -4.50 9.52
C ILE A 131 14.07 -4.58 8.00
N ALA A 132 14.19 -3.44 7.32
CA ALA A 132 14.42 -3.39 5.89
C ALA A 132 15.72 -4.09 5.50
N ALA A 133 16.80 -3.84 6.24
CA ALA A 133 18.07 -4.55 6.04
C ALA A 133 17.96 -6.05 6.28
N ALA A 134 17.34 -6.46 7.40
CA ALA A 134 17.14 -7.87 7.74
C ALA A 134 16.33 -8.62 6.68
N ASN A 135 15.29 -7.98 6.13
CA ASN A 135 14.52 -8.51 5.02
C ASN A 135 15.37 -8.61 3.74
N SER A 136 16.08 -7.55 3.34
CA SER A 136 16.85 -7.55 2.09
C SER A 136 18.01 -8.56 2.06
N VAL A 137 18.59 -8.93 3.21
CA VAL A 137 19.61 -10.00 3.26
C VAL A 137 19.00 -11.39 3.39
N SER A 138 17.70 -11.50 3.66
CA SER A 138 17.02 -12.76 3.93
C SER A 138 17.05 -13.69 2.73
N ASP A 139 16.85 -13.19 1.50
CA ASP A 139 16.92 -14.03 0.29
C ASP A 139 18.32 -14.66 0.11
N ILE A 140 19.39 -13.92 0.44
CA ILE A 140 20.76 -14.46 0.40
C ILE A 140 20.89 -15.62 1.39
N TYR A 141 20.35 -15.46 2.60
CA TYR A 141 20.35 -16.49 3.63
C TYR A 141 19.47 -17.69 3.26
N ALA A 142 18.31 -17.48 2.66
CA ALA A 142 17.40 -18.52 2.18
C ALA A 142 18.08 -19.43 1.14
N MET A 143 18.88 -18.83 0.24
CA MET A 143 19.68 -19.58 -0.74
C MET A 143 20.91 -20.30 -0.13
N GLY A 144 21.14 -20.21 1.18
CA GLY A 144 22.33 -20.75 1.85
C GLY A 144 23.60 -19.94 1.58
N GLY A 145 23.46 -18.71 1.11
CA GLY A 145 24.54 -17.81 0.76
C GLY A 145 25.06 -16.96 1.92
N LYS A 146 26.22 -16.35 1.67
CA LYS A 146 26.81 -15.33 2.53
C LYS A 146 26.68 -13.96 1.84
N PRO A 147 26.10 -12.95 2.50
CA PRO A 147 26.07 -11.60 1.93
C PRO A 147 27.49 -11.01 1.91
N GLU A 148 27.76 -10.12 0.95
CA GLU A 148 29.08 -9.51 0.77
C GLU A 148 29.04 -7.99 0.74
N VAL A 149 28.05 -7.40 0.07
CA VAL A 149 27.93 -5.95 -0.09
C VAL A 149 26.50 -5.54 -0.41
N ALA A 150 26.13 -4.30 -0.08
CA ALA A 150 24.80 -3.76 -0.36
C ALA A 150 24.80 -2.32 -0.90
N LEU A 151 23.72 -1.98 -1.61
CA LEU A 151 23.35 -0.63 -2.03
C LEU A 151 21.98 -0.27 -1.46
N SER A 152 21.84 0.89 -0.83
CA SER A 152 20.55 1.32 -0.28
C SER A 152 19.64 1.92 -1.35
N ILE A 153 18.33 1.70 -1.26
CA ILE A 153 17.32 2.31 -2.13
C ILE A 153 16.28 2.98 -1.22
N ILE A 154 16.05 4.28 -1.42
CA ILE A 154 15.09 5.05 -0.60
C ILE A 154 14.20 5.96 -1.43
N GLY A 155 12.89 5.75 -1.33
CA GLY A 155 11.86 6.74 -1.66
C GLY A 155 11.41 7.43 -0.38
N PHE A 156 11.45 8.76 -0.30
CA PHE A 156 11.11 9.48 0.93
C PHE A 156 10.38 10.80 0.65
N PRO A 157 9.28 11.11 1.35
CA PRO A 157 8.53 12.34 1.15
C PRO A 157 9.20 13.50 1.89
N VAL A 158 10.25 14.08 1.28
CA VAL A 158 11.09 15.12 1.91
C VAL A 158 10.34 16.43 2.21
N HIS A 159 9.14 16.59 1.65
CA HIS A 159 8.24 17.72 1.89
C HIS A 159 7.14 17.43 2.94
N VAL A 160 7.04 16.19 3.41
CA VAL A 160 6.06 15.77 4.43
C VAL A 160 6.76 15.37 5.72
N LEU A 161 7.89 14.66 5.62
CA LEU A 161 8.63 14.13 6.76
C LEU A 161 9.99 14.82 6.94
N PRO A 162 10.46 14.96 8.21
CA PRO A 162 11.75 15.56 8.49
C PRO A 162 12.90 14.65 8.03
N LEU A 163 13.98 15.26 7.56
CA LEU A 163 15.18 14.52 7.10
C LEU A 163 15.86 13.74 8.24
N GLY A 164 15.64 14.13 9.49
CA GLY A 164 16.08 13.37 10.66
C GLY A 164 15.57 11.93 10.63
N ALA A 165 14.31 11.71 10.25
CA ALA A 165 13.75 10.36 10.14
C ALA A 165 14.43 9.56 9.02
N MET A 166 14.70 10.18 7.86
CA MET A 166 15.46 9.55 6.76
C MET A 166 16.86 9.12 7.23
N ARG A 167 17.55 9.97 7.99
CA ARG A 167 18.86 9.65 8.57
C ARG A 167 18.78 8.45 9.51
N GLU A 168 17.79 8.39 10.40
CA GLU A 168 17.62 7.27 11.32
C GLU A 168 17.30 5.96 10.60
N ILE A 169 16.49 5.98 9.54
CA ILE A 169 16.24 4.81 8.67
C ILE A 169 17.55 4.28 8.09
N LEU A 170 18.35 5.16 7.48
CA LEU A 170 19.64 4.77 6.90
C LEU A 170 20.60 4.24 7.97
N ARG A 171 20.67 4.89 9.13
CA ARG A 171 21.50 4.45 10.26
C ARG A 171 21.12 3.05 10.73
N GLY A 172 19.83 2.78 10.91
CA GLY A 172 19.34 1.46 11.30
C GLY A 172 19.68 0.38 10.29
N GLY A 173 19.49 0.67 9.00
CA GLY A 173 19.85 -0.28 7.95
C GLY A 173 21.36 -0.56 7.88
N ILE A 174 22.19 0.48 8.01
CA ILE A 174 23.66 0.34 8.03
C ILE A 174 24.11 -0.49 9.23
N ASP A 175 23.57 -0.25 10.42
CA ASP A 175 23.94 -1.02 11.63
C ASP A 175 23.58 -2.51 11.50
N ALA A 176 22.42 -2.84 10.91
CA ALA A 176 22.01 -4.23 10.65
C ALA A 176 22.85 -4.89 9.53
N MET A 177 23.27 -4.13 8.50
CA MET A 177 24.21 -4.63 7.49
C MET A 177 25.60 -4.90 8.08
N ALA A 178 26.06 -4.04 8.99
CA ALA A 178 27.30 -4.26 9.72
C ALA A 178 27.21 -5.52 10.61
N GLU A 179 26.07 -5.78 11.25
CA GLU A 179 25.80 -7.03 11.97
C GLU A 179 25.83 -8.27 11.04
N ALA A 180 25.35 -8.13 9.80
CA ALA A 180 25.49 -9.15 8.77
C ALA A 180 26.95 -9.33 8.27
N GLY A 181 27.85 -8.42 8.65
CA GLY A 181 29.25 -8.44 8.27
C GLY A 181 29.54 -7.83 6.89
N ILE A 182 28.67 -6.94 6.39
CA ILE A 182 28.81 -6.31 5.07
C ILE A 182 28.74 -4.79 5.14
N SER A 183 29.29 -4.14 4.11
CA SER A 183 29.26 -2.68 3.98
C SER A 183 28.17 -2.24 3.02
N VAL A 184 27.52 -1.11 3.34
CA VAL A 184 26.71 -0.34 2.38
C VAL A 184 27.64 0.62 1.65
N ILE A 185 27.86 0.41 0.36
CA ILE A 185 28.89 1.14 -0.42
C ILE A 185 28.32 2.26 -1.28
N GLY A 186 27.02 2.49 -1.21
CA GLY A 186 26.32 3.50 -2.01
C GLY A 186 24.82 3.28 -1.96
N GLY A 187 24.11 4.01 -2.81
CA GLY A 187 22.67 3.89 -2.92
C GLY A 187 22.03 4.90 -3.86
N HIS A 188 20.70 4.86 -3.90
CA HIS A 188 19.89 5.78 -4.68
C HIS A 188 18.71 6.31 -3.85
N SER A 189 18.43 7.60 -3.99
CA SER A 189 17.35 8.29 -3.28
C SER A 189 16.40 8.99 -4.26
N ILE A 190 15.10 8.88 -4.02
CA ILE A 190 14.03 9.44 -4.84
C ILE A 190 13.08 10.22 -3.93
N ASP A 191 12.66 11.41 -4.35
CA ASP A 191 11.54 12.11 -3.71
C ASP A 191 10.24 11.39 -4.09
N ASP A 192 9.52 10.89 -3.10
CA ASP A 192 8.37 9.99 -3.28
C ASP A 192 7.28 10.38 -2.28
N GLU A 193 6.00 10.16 -2.62
CA GLU A 193 4.86 10.46 -1.75
C GLU A 193 4.81 9.57 -0.50
N GLU A 194 5.31 8.34 -0.59
CA GLU A 194 5.34 7.38 0.53
C GLU A 194 6.75 6.86 0.78
N VAL A 195 7.09 6.64 2.06
CA VAL A 195 8.36 6.04 2.45
C VAL A 195 8.47 4.63 1.87
N LYS A 196 9.54 4.38 1.13
CA LYS A 196 9.95 3.07 0.60
C LYS A 196 11.42 2.90 0.89
N PHE A 197 11.81 1.81 1.54
CA PHE A 197 13.21 1.59 1.88
C PHE A 197 13.60 0.13 1.77
N GLY A 198 14.85 -0.11 1.42
CA GLY A 198 15.42 -1.44 1.33
C GLY A 198 16.80 -1.41 0.68
N PHE A 199 17.30 -2.59 0.32
CA PHE A 199 18.63 -2.76 -0.22
C PHE A 199 18.65 -3.71 -1.41
N ALA A 200 19.53 -3.42 -2.36
CA ALA A 200 20.06 -4.42 -3.27
C ALA A 200 21.28 -5.06 -2.61
N VAL A 201 21.33 -6.39 -2.58
CA VAL A 201 22.36 -7.15 -1.88
C VAL A 201 23.02 -8.12 -2.85
N VAL A 202 24.35 -8.17 -2.78
CA VAL A 202 25.18 -9.17 -3.46
C VAL A 202 25.70 -10.14 -2.42
N GLY A 203 25.56 -11.43 -2.70
CA GLY A 203 26.12 -12.51 -1.91
C GLY A 203 26.78 -13.57 -2.76
N SER A 204 27.30 -14.60 -2.11
CA SER A 204 27.86 -15.76 -2.79
C SER A 204 27.62 -17.06 -2.02
N ALA A 205 27.66 -18.15 -2.76
CA ALA A 205 27.66 -19.51 -2.21
C ALA A 205 28.46 -20.44 -3.12
N PRO A 206 29.05 -21.51 -2.59
CA PRO A 206 29.45 -22.65 -3.40
C PRO A 206 28.21 -23.26 -4.06
N ARG A 207 28.29 -23.59 -5.36
CA ARG A 207 27.16 -24.12 -6.14
C ARG A 207 26.47 -25.33 -5.49
N GLN A 208 27.25 -26.21 -4.85
CA GLN A 208 26.77 -27.43 -4.19
C GLN A 208 26.06 -27.16 -2.86
N ARG A 209 26.14 -25.93 -2.32
CA ARG A 209 25.53 -25.51 -1.06
C ARG A 209 24.32 -24.60 -1.25
N LEU A 210 23.93 -24.31 -2.50
CA LEU A 210 22.72 -23.56 -2.79
C LEU A 210 21.49 -24.37 -2.34
N ALA A 211 20.67 -23.76 -1.49
CA ALA A 211 19.38 -24.31 -1.09
C ALA A 211 18.29 -23.69 -1.98
N CYS A 212 17.96 -24.34 -3.09
CA CYS A 212 16.92 -23.88 -4.01
C CYS A 212 15.53 -24.45 -3.63
N ASN A 213 14.45 -23.81 -4.09
CA ASN A 213 13.08 -24.26 -3.88
C ASN A 213 12.75 -25.63 -4.48
N ALA A 214 13.54 -26.11 -5.44
CA ALA A 214 13.29 -27.35 -6.19
C ALA A 214 13.92 -28.61 -5.55
N GLY A 215 14.40 -28.54 -4.31
CA GLY A 215 15.16 -29.63 -3.69
C GLY A 215 14.41 -30.48 -2.66
N ALA A 216 13.18 -30.15 -2.26
CA ALA A 216 12.45 -30.84 -1.20
C ALA A 216 12.13 -32.29 -1.59
N LYS A 217 12.21 -33.22 -0.63
CA LYS A 217 12.07 -34.66 -0.87
C LYS A 217 10.97 -35.27 -0.01
N ALA A 218 10.39 -36.36 -0.52
CA ALA A 218 9.46 -37.18 0.26
C ALA A 218 10.10 -37.63 1.58
N GLY A 219 9.38 -37.46 2.69
CA GLY A 219 9.86 -37.76 4.03
C GLY A 219 10.51 -36.58 4.76
N ASP A 220 10.81 -35.47 4.08
CA ASP A 220 11.36 -34.28 4.75
C ASP A 220 10.37 -33.71 5.78
N ALA A 221 10.90 -33.28 6.92
CA ALA A 221 10.20 -32.41 7.85
C ALA A 221 10.28 -30.96 7.36
N VAL A 222 9.21 -30.21 7.58
CA VAL A 222 9.10 -28.79 7.24
C VAL A 222 9.26 -27.97 8.51
N VAL A 223 10.27 -27.11 8.57
CA VAL A 223 10.58 -26.28 9.74
C VAL A 223 10.36 -24.82 9.42
N LEU A 224 9.66 -24.09 10.29
CA LEU A 224 9.54 -22.64 10.25
C LEU A 224 10.31 -22.02 11.41
N THR A 225 11.08 -20.97 11.16
CA THR A 225 12.06 -20.44 12.12
C THR A 225 11.63 -19.18 12.87
N LYS A 226 10.63 -18.44 12.36
CA LYS A 226 10.01 -17.29 13.06
C LYS A 226 8.48 -17.45 13.12
N PRO A 227 7.80 -16.83 14.11
CA PRO A 227 6.34 -16.83 14.18
C PRO A 227 5.69 -16.10 13.01
N LEU A 228 4.40 -16.41 12.77
CA LEU A 228 3.54 -15.75 11.80
C LEU A 228 2.64 -14.68 12.44
N GLY A 229 2.11 -13.81 11.59
CA GLY A 229 1.09 -12.82 11.93
C GLY A 229 1.60 -11.38 11.93
N VAL A 230 2.76 -11.10 11.34
CA VAL A 230 3.30 -9.73 11.27
C VAL A 230 2.31 -8.80 10.58
N GLY A 231 1.82 -9.15 9.39
CA GLY A 231 0.88 -8.31 8.65
C GLY A 231 -0.43 -8.03 9.39
N ILE A 232 -0.92 -9.00 10.15
CA ILE A 232 -2.11 -8.85 11.00
C ILE A 232 -1.84 -7.85 12.13
N LEU A 233 -0.69 -7.98 12.81
CA LEU A 233 -0.30 -7.07 13.89
C LEU A 233 -0.02 -5.65 13.39
N THR A 234 0.69 -5.48 12.28
CA THR A 234 1.00 -4.15 11.75
C THR A 234 -0.25 -3.46 11.23
N PHE A 235 -1.19 -4.19 10.64
CA PHE A 235 -2.49 -3.63 10.27
C PHE A 235 -3.32 -3.25 11.50
N ALA A 236 -3.43 -4.15 12.49
CA ALA A 236 -4.10 -3.85 13.75
C ALA A 236 -3.50 -2.60 14.40
N ARG A 237 -2.19 -2.38 14.27
CA ARG A 237 -1.50 -1.20 14.79
C ARG A 237 -1.93 0.09 14.09
N GLN A 238 -2.15 0.08 12.77
CA GLN A 238 -2.62 1.24 12.02
C GLN A 238 -4.03 1.68 12.43
N ILE A 239 -4.86 0.75 12.89
CA ILE A 239 -6.23 1.02 13.33
C ILE A 239 -6.40 1.09 14.86
N GLY A 240 -5.30 1.03 15.62
CA GLY A 240 -5.31 1.17 17.08
C GLY A 240 -5.77 -0.05 17.86
N LEU A 241 -5.66 -1.25 17.28
CA LEU A 241 -6.13 -2.52 17.86
C LEU A 241 -5.01 -3.55 18.13
N ALA A 242 -3.75 -3.22 17.85
CA ALA A 242 -2.66 -4.16 18.05
C ALA A 242 -2.35 -4.39 19.54
N PRO A 243 -2.20 -5.65 19.99
CA PRO A 243 -1.69 -5.98 21.31
C PRO A 243 -0.21 -5.59 21.41
N ALA A 244 0.16 -4.93 22.51
CA ALA A 244 1.48 -4.32 22.67
C ALA A 244 2.62 -5.35 22.77
N ASP A 245 2.37 -6.47 23.45
CA ASP A 245 3.30 -7.61 23.57
C ASP A 245 3.56 -8.26 22.21
N GLY A 246 2.49 -8.54 21.45
CA GLY A 246 2.57 -9.09 20.10
C GLY A 246 3.36 -8.19 19.15
N LEU A 247 3.08 -6.88 19.16
CA LEU A 247 3.81 -5.91 18.32
C LEU A 247 5.30 -5.82 18.70
N ALA A 248 5.61 -5.81 20.01
CA ALA A 248 6.98 -5.73 20.49
C ALA A 248 7.78 -6.99 20.11
N GLU A 249 7.18 -8.18 20.22
CA GLU A 249 7.78 -9.44 19.82
C GLU A 249 7.98 -9.53 18.30
N ALA A 250 6.95 -9.17 17.52
CA ALA A 250 7.04 -9.09 16.07
C ALA A 250 8.15 -8.13 15.63
N THR A 251 8.27 -6.96 16.28
CA THR A 251 9.32 -5.98 15.98
C THR A 251 10.73 -6.56 16.20
N ARG A 252 10.96 -7.26 17.32
CA ARG A 252 12.25 -7.93 17.57
C ARG A 252 12.53 -9.02 16.55
N SER A 253 11.51 -9.84 16.24
CA SER A 253 11.59 -10.92 15.27
C SER A 253 11.91 -10.40 13.87
N MET A 254 11.24 -9.34 13.41
CA MET A 254 11.47 -8.70 12.12
C MET A 254 12.88 -8.09 12.01
N ALA A 255 13.44 -7.57 13.11
CA ALA A 255 14.78 -6.96 13.11
C ALA A 255 15.93 -7.98 13.19
N ALA A 256 15.63 -9.26 13.46
CA ALA A 256 16.62 -10.32 13.59
C ALA A 256 17.02 -10.89 12.21
N LEU A 257 18.32 -10.99 11.95
CA LEU A 257 18.87 -11.56 10.72
C LEU A 257 18.66 -13.08 10.67
N ASN A 258 18.23 -13.63 9.55
CA ASN A 258 18.10 -15.09 9.33
C ASN A 258 19.45 -15.85 9.25
N ARG A 259 20.56 -15.21 9.66
CA ARG A 259 21.93 -15.76 9.61
C ARG A 259 22.06 -17.09 10.35
N VAL A 260 21.60 -17.16 11.59
CA VAL A 260 21.72 -18.38 12.41
C VAL A 260 20.93 -19.53 11.81
N PRO A 261 19.63 -19.39 11.49
CA PRO A 261 18.88 -20.38 10.72
C PRO A 261 19.58 -20.86 9.45
N ALA A 262 20.15 -19.95 8.66
CA ALA A 262 20.81 -20.28 7.39
C ALA A 262 22.12 -21.05 7.58
N GLU A 263 22.99 -20.61 8.49
CA GLU A 263 24.24 -21.32 8.78
C GLU A 263 23.96 -22.75 9.30
N ARG A 264 22.92 -22.91 10.15
CA ARG A 264 22.56 -24.21 10.73
C ARG A 264 21.89 -25.15 9.72
N MET A 265 21.11 -24.62 8.76
CA MET A 265 20.46 -25.46 7.75
C MET A 265 21.48 -25.95 6.70
N ALA A 266 22.41 -25.08 6.30
CA ALA A 266 23.50 -25.43 5.38
C ALA A 266 24.41 -26.51 5.99
N ALA A 267 24.76 -26.39 7.27
CA ALA A 267 25.57 -27.38 7.98
C ALA A 267 24.92 -28.78 8.09
N ARG A 268 23.59 -28.84 8.00
CA ARG A 268 22.80 -30.07 8.12
C ARG A 268 22.31 -30.62 6.78
N GLY A 269 22.70 -30.00 5.66
CA GLY A 269 22.34 -30.46 4.32
C GLY A 269 20.85 -30.33 4.04
N ALA A 270 20.26 -29.17 4.36
CA ALA A 270 18.88 -28.86 3.97
C ALA A 270 18.65 -29.14 2.48
N HIS A 271 17.54 -29.80 2.19
CA HIS A 271 17.18 -30.20 0.84
C HIS A 271 16.61 -29.04 0.04
N ALA A 272 15.78 -28.21 0.67
CA ALA A 272 15.27 -26.95 0.13
C ALA A 272 15.10 -25.94 1.26
N ALA A 273 15.11 -24.66 0.90
CA ALA A 273 14.76 -23.57 1.80
C ALA A 273 14.18 -22.41 1.00
N THR A 274 13.32 -21.64 1.66
CA THR A 274 12.86 -20.31 1.22
C THR A 274 12.67 -19.45 2.46
N ASP A 275 12.51 -18.14 2.33
CA ASP A 275 11.99 -17.33 3.43
C ASP A 275 10.49 -17.03 3.26
N VAL A 276 9.80 -16.76 4.37
CA VAL A 276 8.37 -16.44 4.34
C VAL A 276 8.20 -14.94 4.41
N THR A 277 7.76 -14.31 3.32
CA THR A 277 7.55 -12.86 3.25
C THR A 277 6.13 -12.48 2.76
N GLY A 278 6.01 -11.62 1.75
CA GLY A 278 4.77 -10.91 1.40
C GLY A 278 3.65 -11.79 0.86
N PHE A 279 3.95 -13.00 0.37
CA PHE A 279 2.94 -13.95 -0.12
C PHE A 279 2.38 -14.86 0.99
N GLY A 280 2.89 -14.72 2.22
CA GLY A 280 2.51 -15.54 3.35
C GLY A 280 2.99 -16.99 3.26
N LEU A 281 2.81 -17.74 4.34
CA LEU A 281 3.32 -19.11 4.44
C LEU A 281 2.86 -19.98 3.27
N LEU A 282 1.57 -19.91 2.91
CA LEU A 282 1.02 -20.78 1.87
C LEU A 282 1.57 -20.45 0.48
N GLY A 283 1.77 -19.16 0.17
CA GLY A 283 2.32 -18.75 -1.13
C GLY A 283 3.76 -19.26 -1.32
N HIS A 284 4.61 -19.04 -0.32
CA HIS A 284 6.01 -19.52 -0.37
C HIS A 284 6.08 -21.07 -0.35
N LEU A 285 5.28 -21.73 0.49
CA LEU A 285 5.21 -23.20 0.51
C LEU A 285 4.70 -23.77 -0.82
N ALA A 286 3.75 -23.12 -1.48
CA ALA A 286 3.23 -23.55 -2.77
C ALA A 286 4.29 -23.44 -3.87
N ASN A 287 5.17 -22.44 -3.82
CA ASN A 287 6.32 -22.34 -4.71
C ASN A 287 7.27 -23.54 -4.51
N VAL A 288 7.65 -23.84 -3.27
CA VAL A 288 8.52 -25.00 -2.98
C VAL A 288 7.86 -26.32 -3.40
N ALA A 289 6.60 -26.55 -3.03
CA ALA A 289 5.87 -27.77 -3.38
C ALA A 289 5.77 -27.97 -4.90
N ARG A 290 5.53 -26.87 -5.64
CA ARG A 290 5.46 -26.86 -7.10
C ARG A 290 6.81 -27.14 -7.75
N SER A 291 7.85 -26.41 -7.35
CA SER A 291 9.20 -26.53 -7.92
C SER A 291 9.85 -27.87 -7.59
N SER A 292 9.57 -28.43 -6.41
CA SER A 292 10.05 -29.76 -6.01
C SER A 292 9.16 -30.91 -6.50
N GLY A 293 7.94 -30.63 -6.97
CA GLY A 293 6.98 -31.66 -7.40
C GLY A 293 6.55 -32.59 -6.26
N VAL A 294 6.24 -32.03 -5.09
CA VAL A 294 5.93 -32.79 -3.86
C VAL A 294 4.57 -32.46 -3.26
N GLU A 295 4.05 -33.38 -2.46
CA GLU A 295 2.90 -33.15 -1.58
C GLU A 295 3.38 -32.83 -0.17
N VAL A 296 2.89 -31.72 0.40
CA VAL A 296 3.21 -31.28 1.76
C VAL A 296 1.97 -31.37 2.63
N GLU A 297 2.10 -32.01 3.79
CA GLU A 297 1.10 -31.97 4.85
C GLU A 297 1.55 -31.02 5.96
N LEU A 298 0.72 -30.03 6.24
CA LEU A 298 0.98 -28.98 7.23
C LEU A 298 0.07 -29.19 8.45
N ASP A 299 0.67 -29.15 9.63
CA ASP A 299 -0.03 -29.14 10.92
C ASP A 299 -0.19 -27.70 11.38
N VAL A 300 -1.40 -27.15 11.20
CA VAL A 300 -1.71 -25.78 11.59
C VAL A 300 -1.64 -25.60 13.10
N ASP A 301 -1.77 -26.67 13.89
CA ASP A 301 -1.67 -26.57 15.34
C ASP A 301 -0.23 -26.33 15.82
N ALA A 302 0.75 -26.71 15.01
CA ALA A 302 2.17 -26.55 15.28
C ALA A 302 2.73 -25.17 14.86
N LEU A 303 1.92 -24.34 14.19
CA LEU A 303 2.38 -23.03 13.72
C LEU A 303 2.72 -22.09 14.88
N PRO A 304 3.95 -21.54 14.93
CA PRO A 304 4.26 -20.46 15.86
C PRO A 304 3.54 -19.18 15.42
N LEU A 305 2.78 -18.58 16.34
CA LEU A 305 2.08 -17.31 16.13
C LEU A 305 2.54 -16.30 17.18
N PHE A 306 2.63 -15.02 16.79
CA PHE A 306 2.84 -13.97 17.78
C PHE A 306 1.64 -13.83 18.73
N PRO A 307 1.86 -13.33 19.96
CA PRO A 307 0.79 -13.05 20.91
C PRO A 307 -0.36 -12.23 20.29
N GLY A 308 -1.60 -12.66 20.53
CA GLY A 308 -2.83 -11.99 20.09
C GLY A 308 -3.20 -12.15 18.61
N VAL A 309 -2.32 -12.68 17.75
CA VAL A 309 -2.60 -12.89 16.32
C VAL A 309 -3.81 -13.77 16.08
N ALA A 310 -3.94 -14.89 16.81
CA ALA A 310 -5.06 -15.80 16.67
C ALA A 310 -6.39 -15.12 16.98
N GLU A 311 -6.45 -14.25 18.00
CA GLU A 311 -7.66 -13.51 18.34
C GLU A 311 -7.99 -12.47 17.27
N LEU A 312 -7.00 -11.71 16.78
CA LEU A 312 -7.19 -10.74 15.71
C LEU A 312 -7.73 -11.40 14.44
N ALA A 313 -7.18 -12.56 14.06
CA ALA A 313 -7.65 -13.33 12.91
C ALA A 313 -9.10 -13.82 13.08
N ARG A 314 -9.47 -14.27 14.28
CA ARG A 314 -10.86 -14.68 14.59
C ARG A 314 -11.84 -13.51 14.54
N ARG A 315 -11.37 -12.29 14.82
CA ARG A 315 -12.16 -11.05 14.75
C ARG A 315 -12.12 -10.39 13.36
N GLU A 316 -11.51 -11.04 12.37
CA GLU A 316 -11.34 -10.53 11.01
C GLU A 316 -10.60 -9.19 10.93
N VAL A 317 -9.71 -8.93 11.89
CA VAL A 317 -8.78 -7.79 11.82
C VAL A 317 -7.63 -8.16 10.89
N LEU A 318 -7.85 -8.03 9.58
CA LEU A 318 -6.96 -8.56 8.54
C LEU A 318 -6.57 -7.46 7.55
N PRO A 319 -5.29 -7.39 7.12
CA PRO A 319 -4.93 -6.54 5.99
C PRO A 319 -5.51 -7.13 4.70
N GLY A 320 -5.86 -6.27 3.73
CA GLY A 320 -6.36 -6.73 2.42
C GLY A 320 -5.37 -7.60 1.62
N ALA A 321 -4.10 -7.66 2.04
CA ALA A 321 -3.12 -8.59 1.52
C ALA A 321 -3.46 -10.07 1.77
N VAL A 322 -4.22 -10.40 2.84
CA VAL A 322 -4.69 -11.76 3.11
C VAL A 322 -5.57 -12.25 1.96
N GLU A 323 -6.54 -11.44 1.54
CA GLU A 323 -7.44 -11.75 0.42
C GLU A 323 -6.66 -11.86 -0.89
N ARG A 324 -5.80 -10.88 -1.18
CA ARG A 324 -4.95 -10.87 -2.38
C ARG A 324 -4.08 -12.14 -2.49
N ASN A 325 -3.53 -12.59 -1.36
CA ASN A 325 -2.70 -13.80 -1.32
C ASN A 325 -3.58 -15.07 -1.51
N ALA A 326 -4.78 -15.10 -0.94
CA ALA A 326 -5.75 -16.18 -1.16
C ALA A 326 -6.23 -16.26 -2.61
N GLU A 327 -6.46 -15.13 -3.28
CA GLU A 327 -6.85 -15.06 -4.70
C GLU A 327 -5.74 -15.51 -5.67
N SER A 328 -4.49 -15.46 -5.22
CA SER A 328 -3.33 -15.91 -6.01
C SER A 328 -3.09 -17.42 -5.90
N ALA A 329 -3.75 -18.09 -4.94
CA ALA A 329 -3.60 -19.52 -4.73
C ALA A 329 -4.42 -20.33 -5.74
N ASP A 330 -3.85 -21.46 -6.20
CA ASP A 330 -4.56 -22.43 -7.05
C ASP A 330 -5.37 -23.40 -6.15
N PRO A 331 -6.72 -23.29 -6.12
CA PRO A 331 -7.55 -24.13 -5.27
C PRO A 331 -7.47 -25.63 -5.65
N ALA A 332 -7.08 -25.98 -6.88
CA ALA A 332 -6.91 -27.37 -7.30
C ALA A 332 -5.67 -28.03 -6.66
N ARG A 333 -4.75 -27.23 -6.10
CA ARG A 333 -3.51 -27.68 -5.48
C ARG A 333 -3.51 -27.58 -3.95
N LEU A 334 -4.65 -27.25 -3.37
CA LEU A 334 -4.77 -26.98 -1.94
C LEU A 334 -5.97 -27.72 -1.34
N ASP A 335 -5.74 -28.31 -0.17
CA ASP A 335 -6.80 -28.83 0.70
C ASP A 335 -6.72 -28.13 2.06
N LEU A 336 -7.65 -27.18 2.26
CA LEU A 336 -7.84 -26.42 3.49
C LEU A 336 -9.19 -26.73 4.16
N SER A 337 -9.83 -27.84 3.75
CA SER A 337 -11.22 -28.17 4.12
C SER A 337 -11.40 -28.35 5.62
N SER A 338 -10.37 -28.85 6.32
CA SER A 338 -10.38 -29.06 7.76
C SER A 338 -10.26 -27.76 8.58
N LEU A 339 -9.85 -26.65 7.97
CA LEU A 339 -9.52 -25.42 8.68
C LEU A 339 -10.72 -24.50 8.89
N ALA A 340 -10.77 -23.87 10.07
CA ALA A 340 -11.64 -22.73 10.33
C ALA A 340 -11.19 -21.49 9.50
N PRO A 341 -12.10 -20.51 9.22
CA PRO A 341 -11.75 -19.31 8.45
C PRO A 341 -10.53 -18.56 9.00
N ALA A 342 -10.50 -18.32 10.32
CA ALA A 342 -9.38 -17.66 10.99
C ALA A 342 -8.04 -18.37 10.73
N GLN A 343 -8.02 -19.71 10.72
CA GLN A 343 -6.81 -20.48 10.44
C GLN A 343 -6.35 -20.33 9.00
N ARG A 344 -7.27 -20.23 8.03
CA ARG A 344 -6.93 -19.94 6.63
C ARG A 344 -6.28 -18.56 6.50
N HIS A 345 -6.84 -17.55 7.17
CA HIS A 345 -6.27 -16.19 7.16
C HIS A 345 -4.82 -16.15 7.67
N LEU A 346 -4.47 -16.95 8.67
CA LEU A 346 -3.09 -17.07 9.17
C LEU A 346 -2.11 -17.57 8.10
N LEU A 347 -2.54 -18.50 7.24
CA LEU A 347 -1.69 -19.07 6.19
C LEU A 347 -1.41 -18.09 5.04
N PHE A 348 -2.34 -17.14 4.81
CA PHE A 348 -2.24 -16.13 3.76
C PHE A 348 -1.71 -14.78 4.26
N GLY A 349 -1.52 -14.61 5.57
CA GLY A 349 -0.99 -13.39 6.18
C GLY A 349 0.36 -13.00 5.59
N PRO A 350 0.57 -11.75 5.13
CA PRO A 350 1.87 -11.32 4.65
C PRO A 350 2.83 -11.17 5.83
N GLU A 351 4.02 -11.74 5.70
CA GLU A 351 5.08 -11.61 6.69
C GLU A 351 6.10 -10.58 6.20
N THR A 352 6.56 -9.71 7.10
CA THR A 352 7.67 -8.79 6.81
C THR A 352 8.90 -9.33 7.54
N SER A 353 10.02 -9.53 6.83
CA SER A 353 11.22 -10.17 7.40
C SER A 353 10.90 -11.44 8.22
N GLY A 354 10.10 -12.34 7.63
CA GLY A 354 9.73 -13.60 8.26
C GLY A 354 10.90 -14.57 8.36
N GLY A 355 10.60 -15.77 8.83
CA GLY A 355 11.61 -16.80 9.06
C GLY A 355 11.92 -17.57 7.78
N LEU A 356 13.00 -18.34 7.82
CA LEU A 356 13.23 -19.41 6.86
C LEU A 356 12.23 -20.55 7.06
N LEU A 357 11.79 -21.11 5.94
CA LEU A 357 11.04 -22.35 5.78
C LEU A 357 11.99 -23.41 5.20
N VAL A 358 12.34 -24.41 5.99
CA VAL A 358 13.46 -25.32 5.71
C VAL A 358 12.97 -26.77 5.63
N PHE A 359 13.47 -27.51 4.64
CA PHE A 359 13.14 -28.91 4.39
C PHE A 359 14.35 -29.79 4.70
N LEU A 360 14.21 -30.67 5.69
CA LEU A 360 15.30 -31.49 6.23
C LEU A 360 14.83 -32.92 6.49
N PRO A 361 15.72 -33.92 6.45
CA PRO A 361 15.43 -35.24 6.98
C PRO A 361 14.91 -35.15 8.43
N PRO A 362 13.92 -35.98 8.85
CA PRO A 362 13.28 -35.86 10.16
C PRO A 362 14.24 -35.85 11.36
N ASP A 363 15.29 -36.68 11.32
CA ASP A 363 16.29 -36.75 12.38
C ASP A 363 17.13 -35.47 12.47
N ALA A 364 17.47 -34.88 11.31
CA ALA A 364 18.20 -33.61 11.25
C ALA A 364 17.33 -32.42 11.66
N ALA A 365 16.02 -32.45 11.37
CA ALA A 365 15.09 -31.37 11.66
C ALA A 365 14.93 -31.10 13.16
N LYS A 366 14.89 -32.15 14.00
CA LYS A 366 14.81 -31.98 15.46
C LYS A 366 16.04 -31.26 16.02
N ALA A 367 17.23 -31.75 15.68
CA ALA A 367 18.48 -31.13 16.09
C ALA A 367 18.64 -29.71 15.51
N TYR A 368 18.13 -29.47 14.30
CA TYR A 368 18.10 -28.13 13.71
C TYR A 368 17.24 -27.16 14.53
N VAL A 369 16.03 -27.56 14.90
CA VAL A 369 15.13 -26.72 15.72
C VAL A 369 15.75 -26.40 17.07
N GLU A 370 16.37 -27.37 17.74
CA GLU A 370 17.05 -27.16 19.03
C GLU A 370 18.19 -26.14 18.91
N ASP A 371 19.06 -26.30 17.92
CA ASP A 371 20.17 -25.38 17.65
C ASP A 371 19.69 -23.96 17.33
N VAL A 372 18.65 -23.84 16.49
CA VAL A 372 18.10 -22.56 16.07
C VAL A 372 17.42 -21.84 17.24
N ARG A 373 16.71 -22.57 18.10
CA ARG A 373 16.16 -22.04 19.36
C ARG A 373 17.24 -21.53 20.29
N ALA A 374 18.31 -22.31 20.48
CA ALA A 374 19.46 -21.90 21.29
C ALA A 374 20.18 -20.67 20.71
N GLY A 375 20.12 -20.49 19.38
CA GLY A 375 20.69 -19.36 18.66
C GLY A 375 19.79 -18.12 18.56
N GLY A 376 18.73 -18.02 19.37
CA GLY A 376 17.91 -16.80 19.49
C GLY A 376 16.57 -16.83 18.74
N PHE A 377 16.14 -17.98 18.23
CA PHE A 377 14.87 -18.15 17.51
C PHE A 377 13.96 -19.12 18.29
N PRO A 378 13.44 -18.72 19.46
CA PRO A 378 12.79 -19.62 20.42
C PRO A 378 11.52 -20.30 19.88
N HIS A 379 10.91 -19.72 18.84
CA HIS A 379 9.68 -20.21 18.23
C HIS A 379 9.90 -21.11 17.02
N ALA A 380 11.15 -21.42 16.65
CA ALA A 380 11.40 -22.34 15.55
C ALA A 380 10.71 -23.68 15.82
N ALA A 381 10.02 -24.25 14.84
CA ALA A 381 9.20 -25.44 15.03
C ALA A 381 9.10 -26.27 13.74
N VAL A 382 9.00 -27.59 13.90
CA VAL A 382 8.52 -28.47 12.82
C VAL A 382 7.02 -28.23 12.67
N ILE A 383 6.59 -27.80 11.49
CA ILE A 383 5.20 -27.43 11.19
C ILE A 383 4.51 -28.38 10.23
N GLY A 384 5.22 -29.39 9.72
CA GLY A 384 4.68 -30.30 8.73
C GLY A 384 5.70 -31.29 8.19
N ARG A 385 5.32 -32.01 7.14
CA ARG A 385 6.17 -32.98 6.44
C ARG A 385 5.81 -33.09 4.97
N VAL A 386 6.76 -33.51 4.16
CA VAL A 386 6.55 -33.91 2.77
C VAL A 386 6.08 -35.37 2.74
N THR A 387 4.86 -35.62 2.28
CA THR A 387 4.24 -36.96 2.32
C THR A 387 4.61 -37.82 1.11
N GLY A 388 4.95 -37.21 -0.01
CA GLY A 388 5.27 -37.92 -1.25
C GLY A 388 5.53 -36.97 -2.42
N THR A 389 5.62 -37.53 -3.62
CA THR A 389 5.76 -36.78 -4.87
C THR A 389 4.39 -36.50 -5.48
N LYS A 390 4.17 -35.29 -5.99
CA LYS A 390 2.94 -34.91 -6.69
C LYS A 390 3.23 -33.85 -7.75
N ALA A 391 2.96 -34.16 -9.01
CA ALA A 391 3.30 -33.29 -10.14
C ALA A 391 2.67 -31.90 -10.01
N GLY A 392 3.53 -30.87 -10.11
CA GLY A 392 3.19 -29.45 -9.92
C GLY A 392 2.87 -29.05 -8.48
N GLY A 393 3.05 -29.93 -7.49
CA GLY A 393 2.89 -29.63 -6.07
C GLY A 393 1.46 -29.71 -5.56
N PHE A 394 1.33 -30.02 -4.26
CA PHE A 394 0.06 -29.98 -3.52
C PHE A 394 0.30 -29.73 -2.03
N ILE A 395 -0.60 -29.00 -1.38
CA ILE A 395 -0.55 -28.77 0.07
C ILE A 395 -1.87 -29.19 0.71
N ARG A 396 -1.77 -30.02 1.75
CA ARG A 396 -2.88 -30.33 2.65
C ARG A 396 -2.60 -29.72 4.00
N ALA A 397 -3.45 -28.82 4.47
CA ALA A 397 -3.36 -28.27 5.82
C ALA A 397 -4.39 -28.93 6.74
N THR A 398 -3.93 -29.38 7.90
CA THR A 398 -4.75 -30.09 8.89
C THR A 398 -4.71 -29.39 10.25
N THR A 399 -5.76 -29.58 11.03
CA THR A 399 -5.93 -29.02 12.37
C THR A 399 -6.80 -29.95 13.20
N ARG A 400 -6.56 -30.01 14.50
CA ARG A 400 -7.47 -30.63 15.48
C ARG A 400 -8.21 -29.58 16.32
N ARG A 401 -7.84 -28.30 16.17
CA ARG A 401 -8.37 -27.17 16.96
C ARG A 401 -9.25 -26.22 16.16
N ALA A 402 -9.88 -26.67 15.08
CA ALA A 402 -10.75 -25.80 14.27
C ALA A 402 -11.82 -25.07 15.12
N ALA A 403 -12.36 -25.73 16.14
CA ALA A 403 -13.33 -25.14 17.06
C ALA A 403 -12.77 -23.96 17.89
N ASP A 404 -11.49 -24.01 18.28
CA ASP A 404 -10.83 -22.95 19.05
C ASP A 404 -10.65 -21.66 18.22
N PHE A 405 -10.73 -21.80 16.90
CA PHE A 405 -10.63 -20.71 15.92
C PHE A 405 -11.99 -20.28 15.35
N ALA A 406 -13.09 -20.58 16.06
CA ALA A 406 -14.41 -20.08 15.69
C ALA A 406 -14.43 -18.54 15.60
N PRO A 407 -15.10 -17.95 14.59
CA PRO A 407 -15.18 -16.51 14.41
C PRO A 407 -15.68 -15.78 15.65
N LEU A 408 -15.12 -14.60 15.89
CA LEU A 408 -15.51 -13.68 16.95
C LEU A 408 -16.13 -12.43 16.31
N ALA A 409 -16.97 -11.73 17.07
CA ALA A 409 -17.52 -10.47 16.60
C ALA A 409 -16.38 -9.46 16.32
N PRO A 410 -16.44 -8.75 15.17
CA PRO A 410 -15.45 -7.74 14.86
C PRO A 410 -15.48 -6.62 15.91
N PRO A 411 -14.33 -5.99 16.20
CA PRO A 411 -14.25 -4.92 17.17
C PRO A 411 -15.10 -3.72 16.71
N ARG A 412 -15.95 -3.21 17.61
CA ARG A 412 -16.68 -1.95 17.35
C ARG A 412 -15.69 -0.80 17.44
N ARG A 413 -15.57 -0.02 16.37
CA ARG A 413 -14.82 1.24 16.41
C ARG A 413 -15.62 2.22 17.27
N GLU A 414 -15.07 2.70 18.38
CA GLU A 414 -15.60 3.89 19.03
C GLU A 414 -15.51 5.04 18.02
N SER A 415 -16.60 5.79 17.85
CA SER A 415 -16.66 6.91 16.92
C SER A 415 -15.55 7.91 17.26
N VAL A 416 -14.59 8.11 16.36
CA VAL A 416 -13.57 9.15 16.52
C VAL A 416 -14.30 10.51 16.45
N PRO A 417 -14.29 11.33 17.51
CA PRO A 417 -14.95 12.63 17.49
C PRO A 417 -14.24 13.54 16.46
N PRO A 418 -14.99 14.40 15.75
CA PRO A 418 -14.39 15.35 14.82
C PRO A 418 -13.43 16.30 15.56
N PRO A 419 -12.36 16.79 14.88
CA PRO A 419 -11.45 17.75 15.47
C PRO A 419 -12.21 19.01 15.91
N ALA A 420 -11.87 19.52 17.11
CA ALA A 420 -12.59 20.60 17.77
C ALA A 420 -12.67 21.87 16.89
N ALA A 421 -13.88 22.43 16.78
CA ALA A 421 -14.15 23.67 16.08
C ALA A 421 -13.39 24.85 16.74
N VAL A 422 -12.75 25.66 15.90
CA VAL A 422 -12.17 26.96 16.29
C VAL A 422 -13.33 27.93 16.60
N PRO A 423 -13.31 28.67 17.72
CA PRO A 423 -14.45 29.51 18.11
C PRO A 423 -14.65 30.68 17.13
N ALA A 424 -15.92 30.89 16.75
CA ALA A 424 -16.35 31.98 15.89
C ALA A 424 -16.21 33.33 16.61
N GLY A 425 -15.53 34.28 15.95
CA GLY A 425 -15.53 35.69 16.37
C GLY A 425 -16.78 36.40 15.86
N ASP A 426 -17.42 37.14 16.75
CA ASP A 426 -18.68 37.87 16.51
C ASP A 426 -18.57 38.93 15.41
N ALA A 427 -19.48 38.86 14.43
CA ALA A 427 -19.66 39.89 13.40
C ALA A 427 -21.06 40.51 13.53
N ALA A 428 -21.26 41.32 14.57
CA ALA A 428 -22.32 42.30 14.62
C ALA A 428 -21.82 43.60 13.95
N CYS A 429 -22.01 43.74 12.64
CA CYS A 429 -21.86 45.05 12.01
C CYS A 429 -22.70 45.12 10.72
N CYS A 430 -23.61 46.10 10.71
CA CYS A 430 -24.29 46.65 9.54
C CYS A 430 -25.57 45.95 9.05
N ALA A 431 -26.66 46.24 9.75
CA ALA A 431 -27.99 46.39 9.17
C ALA A 431 -28.14 47.78 8.51
N GLY A 432 -28.88 47.88 7.40
CA GLY A 432 -29.51 49.14 6.96
C GLY A 432 -29.70 49.37 5.45
N GLY A 433 -30.96 49.42 4.98
CA GLY A 433 -31.38 50.29 3.85
C GLY A 433 -32.32 49.69 2.79
N PRO A 434 -33.45 50.34 2.36
CA PRO A 434 -34.57 49.75 1.60
C PRO A 434 -34.76 50.39 0.16
N PRO A 435 -35.94 50.42 -0.51
CA PRO A 435 -36.41 49.40 -1.47
C PRO A 435 -36.89 49.92 -2.87
N VAL A 436 -37.19 48.97 -3.78
CA VAL A 436 -38.11 48.98 -4.97
C VAL A 436 -37.78 49.81 -6.24
N GLU A 437 -37.82 49.17 -7.44
CA GLU A 437 -38.90 49.36 -8.45
C GLU A 437 -38.73 48.51 -9.75
N THR A 438 -39.68 47.59 -9.93
CA THR A 438 -40.39 47.10 -11.14
C THR A 438 -39.67 46.70 -12.45
N ALA A 439 -39.82 45.40 -12.78
CA ALA A 439 -40.45 44.76 -13.97
C ALA A 439 -40.35 45.48 -15.35
N CYS A 440 -40.37 44.84 -16.52
CA CYS A 440 -40.88 43.55 -16.95
C CYS A 440 -40.36 43.36 -18.39
N CYS A 441 -40.20 42.11 -18.82
CA CYS A 441 -39.78 41.72 -20.17
C CYS A 441 -40.50 42.49 -21.31
N ALA A 442 -39.73 43.07 -22.22
CA ALA A 442 -40.14 43.27 -23.62
C ALA A 442 -38.90 43.35 -24.53
N SER A 443 -38.75 42.32 -25.37
CA SER A 443 -37.89 42.24 -26.56
C SER A 443 -36.45 41.73 -26.39
N PRO A 444 -35.98 40.86 -27.31
CA PRO A 444 -34.67 40.20 -27.22
C PRO A 444 -33.55 41.14 -27.66
N PRO A 445 -32.36 41.14 -27.04
CA PRO A 445 -31.22 41.85 -27.60
C PRO A 445 -30.64 41.06 -28.80
N PRO A 446 -30.00 41.76 -29.75
CA PRO A 446 -29.79 41.30 -31.12
C PRO A 446 -28.59 40.35 -31.28
N ALA A 447 -28.49 39.72 -32.45
CA ALA A 447 -27.32 38.94 -32.85
C ALA A 447 -26.04 39.80 -32.79
N MET A 448 -25.05 39.34 -32.01
CA MET A 448 -23.76 40.00 -31.87
C MET A 448 -22.93 39.87 -33.17
N PRO A 449 -22.13 40.89 -33.54
CA PRO A 449 -21.17 40.79 -34.63
C PRO A 449 -20.05 39.80 -34.26
N ALA A 450 -19.48 39.16 -35.27
CA ALA A 450 -18.39 38.21 -35.13
C ALA A 450 -17.07 38.91 -34.77
N GLU A 451 -16.94 39.40 -33.54
CA GLU A 451 -15.68 39.80 -32.91
C GLU A 451 -15.94 39.88 -31.39
N HIS A 452 -15.18 39.11 -30.60
CA HIS A 452 -15.28 38.87 -29.14
C HIS A 452 -16.17 37.69 -28.69
N ALA A 453 -15.76 36.48 -29.07
CA ALA A 453 -16.03 35.27 -28.28
C ALA A 453 -14.83 35.01 -27.35
N PRO A 454 -14.99 34.81 -26.02
CA PRO A 454 -13.90 34.30 -25.21
C PRO A 454 -13.66 32.84 -25.60
N ALA A 455 -12.51 32.59 -26.23
CA ALA A 455 -12.07 31.25 -26.53
C ALA A 455 -11.90 30.45 -25.24
N ALA A 456 -12.71 29.41 -25.09
CA ALA A 456 -12.39 28.29 -24.23
C ALA A 456 -11.09 27.66 -24.73
N ALA A 457 -10.02 27.71 -23.93
CA ALA A 457 -8.77 27.00 -24.18
C ALA A 457 -8.54 25.98 -23.06
N GLY A 458 -9.13 24.81 -23.22
CA GLY A 458 -8.69 23.55 -22.62
C GLY A 458 -8.48 22.54 -23.74
N GLY A 459 -7.43 21.74 -23.65
CA GLY A 459 -6.96 20.78 -24.67
C GLY A 459 -8.08 20.13 -25.48
N GLY A 460 -8.05 20.36 -26.80
CA GLY A 460 -9.15 20.01 -27.70
C GLY A 460 -9.20 18.52 -28.00
N LYS A 461 -10.18 17.84 -27.39
CA LYS A 461 -10.90 16.78 -28.11
C LYS A 461 -11.46 17.39 -29.41
N PRO A 462 -11.51 16.64 -30.53
CA PRO A 462 -12.08 17.16 -31.77
C PRO A 462 -13.51 17.68 -31.53
N PRO A 463 -13.90 18.79 -32.16
CA PRO A 463 -15.25 19.32 -32.01
C PRO A 463 -16.26 18.25 -32.40
N LEU A 464 -17.28 18.07 -31.56
CA LEU A 464 -18.35 17.10 -31.83
C LEU A 464 -18.99 17.43 -33.19
N PRO A 465 -19.32 16.42 -34.02
CA PRO A 465 -19.99 16.64 -35.29
C PRO A 465 -21.24 17.52 -35.11
N PRO A 466 -21.55 18.48 -36.01
CA PRO A 466 -22.70 19.38 -35.86
C PRO A 466 -24.03 18.66 -35.63
N ALA A 467 -24.22 17.51 -36.28
CA ALA A 467 -25.39 16.65 -36.09
C ALA A 467 -25.51 16.09 -34.66
N LEU A 468 -24.38 15.79 -34.02
CA LEU A 468 -24.35 15.28 -32.64
C LEU A 468 -24.63 16.40 -31.63
N LEU A 469 -24.13 17.61 -31.88
CA LEU A 469 -24.44 18.78 -31.06
C LEU A 469 -25.93 19.13 -31.14
N GLU A 470 -26.51 19.04 -32.34
CA GLU A 470 -27.94 19.31 -32.54
C GLU A 470 -28.82 18.22 -31.90
N ALA A 471 -28.45 16.94 -32.05
CA ALA A 471 -29.11 15.84 -31.35
C ALA A 471 -29.07 16.00 -29.83
N PHE A 472 -27.94 16.47 -29.29
CA PHE A 472 -27.80 16.71 -27.85
C PHE A 472 -28.67 17.87 -27.37
N LYS A 473 -28.79 18.97 -28.14
CA LYS A 473 -29.74 20.06 -27.82
C LYS A 473 -31.19 19.58 -27.84
N VAL A 474 -31.57 18.80 -28.85
CA VAL A 474 -32.92 18.21 -28.95
C VAL A 474 -33.21 17.33 -27.73
N TYR A 475 -32.25 16.48 -27.35
CA TYR A 475 -32.35 15.65 -26.15
C TYR A 475 -32.47 16.49 -24.87
N GLN A 476 -31.60 17.48 -24.67
CA GLN A 476 -31.63 18.36 -23.50
C GLN A 476 -32.96 19.11 -23.36
N ASN A 477 -33.51 19.59 -24.48
CA ASN A 477 -34.81 20.24 -24.51
C ASN A 477 -35.92 19.25 -24.14
N ALA A 478 -35.94 18.07 -24.76
CA ALA A 478 -36.95 17.04 -24.50
C ALA A 478 -36.99 16.60 -23.03
N VAL A 479 -35.84 16.36 -22.39
CA VAL A 479 -35.80 15.94 -20.98
C VAL A 479 -36.16 17.07 -20.01
N SER A 480 -35.94 18.33 -20.42
CA SER A 480 -36.18 19.53 -19.61
C SER A 480 -37.62 20.01 -19.60
N MET A 481 -38.47 19.52 -20.50
CA MET A 481 -39.91 19.83 -20.57
C MET A 481 -40.68 19.08 -19.46
N PRO A 482 -41.79 19.64 -18.94
CA PRO A 482 -42.64 18.93 -17.98
C PRO A 482 -43.21 17.63 -18.58
N GLY A 483 -43.36 16.60 -17.75
CA GLY A 483 -43.93 15.30 -18.13
C GLY A 483 -44.47 14.58 -16.89
N ALA A 484 -44.15 13.29 -16.72
CA ALA A 484 -44.49 12.55 -15.49
C ALA A 484 -43.85 13.14 -14.22
N VAL A 485 -42.75 13.88 -14.38
CA VAL A 485 -42.18 14.74 -13.34
C VAL A 485 -42.43 16.18 -13.77
N ASP A 486 -42.99 16.99 -12.88
CA ASP A 486 -43.32 18.39 -13.14
C ASP A 486 -42.06 19.25 -13.32
N LEU A 487 -42.26 20.44 -13.89
CA LEU A 487 -41.16 21.34 -14.25
C LEU A 487 -40.35 21.77 -13.02
N LYS A 488 -41.00 22.12 -11.91
CA LYS A 488 -40.36 22.58 -10.68
C LYS A 488 -39.45 21.48 -10.11
N THR A 489 -39.99 20.28 -9.98
CA THR A 489 -39.24 19.11 -9.48
C THR A 489 -38.04 18.79 -10.37
N LYS A 490 -38.18 18.86 -11.70
CA LYS A 490 -37.05 18.66 -12.62
C LYS A 490 -35.94 19.69 -12.45
N LYS A 491 -36.27 20.96 -12.17
CA LYS A 491 -35.25 22.00 -11.95
C LYS A 491 -34.56 21.86 -10.60
N LEU A 492 -35.28 21.45 -9.56
CA LEU A 492 -34.69 21.10 -8.26
C LEU A 492 -33.72 19.93 -8.36
N ILE A 493 -34.07 18.87 -9.11
CA ILE A 493 -33.16 17.74 -9.39
C ILE A 493 -31.92 18.23 -10.16
N GLY A 494 -32.11 19.06 -11.20
CA GLY A 494 -31.01 19.64 -11.96
C GLY A 494 -30.06 20.48 -11.10
N LEU A 495 -30.60 21.26 -10.16
CA LEU A 495 -29.83 22.05 -9.20
C LEU A 495 -29.02 21.15 -8.26
N ALA A 496 -29.63 20.11 -7.69
CA ALA A 496 -28.95 19.14 -6.84
C ALA A 496 -27.79 18.44 -7.57
N LEU A 497 -28.02 18.01 -8.82
CA LEU A 497 -26.99 17.39 -9.66
C LEU A 497 -25.87 18.37 -10.02
N ALA A 498 -26.19 19.62 -10.32
CA ALA A 498 -25.20 20.65 -10.62
C ALA A 498 -24.27 20.93 -9.42
N VAL A 499 -24.82 20.92 -8.20
CA VAL A 499 -24.05 21.05 -6.96
C VAL A 499 -23.20 19.80 -6.69
N ALA A 500 -23.77 18.60 -6.81
CA ALA A 500 -23.04 17.35 -6.62
C ALA A 500 -21.86 17.19 -7.61
N LEU A 501 -22.04 17.62 -8.86
CA LEU A 501 -21.00 17.60 -9.90
C LEU A 501 -20.03 18.79 -9.82
N ARG A 502 -20.27 19.74 -8.91
CA ARG A 502 -19.44 20.94 -8.68
C ARG A 502 -19.28 21.82 -9.93
N CYS A 503 -20.36 21.99 -10.70
CA CYS A 503 -20.40 22.82 -11.90
C CYS A 503 -20.97 24.22 -11.59
N ASP A 504 -20.12 25.21 -11.33
CA ASP A 504 -20.52 26.60 -11.02
C ASP A 504 -21.52 27.22 -12.05
N PRO A 505 -21.28 27.16 -13.37
CA PRO A 505 -22.23 27.75 -14.32
C PRO A 505 -23.56 26.99 -14.36
N CYS A 506 -23.53 25.67 -14.18
CA CYS A 506 -24.75 24.85 -14.15
C CYS A 506 -25.60 25.20 -12.91
N VAL A 507 -24.97 25.42 -11.75
CA VAL A 507 -25.68 25.75 -10.51
C VAL A 507 -26.47 27.05 -10.67
N LYS A 508 -25.88 28.08 -11.27
CA LYS A 508 -26.56 29.36 -11.55
C LYS A 508 -27.74 29.16 -12.50
N ILE A 509 -27.53 28.43 -13.60
CA ILE A 509 -28.57 28.15 -14.60
C ILE A 509 -29.76 27.42 -13.96
N TYR A 510 -29.52 26.39 -13.15
CA TYR A 510 -30.59 25.58 -12.56
C TYR A 510 -31.24 26.23 -11.34
N ALA A 511 -30.52 27.05 -10.57
CA ALA A 511 -31.10 27.85 -9.49
C ALA A 511 -32.10 28.87 -10.05
N ASP A 512 -31.72 29.62 -11.09
CA ASP A 512 -32.61 30.57 -11.74
C ASP A 512 -33.80 29.88 -12.42
N ALA A 513 -33.57 28.72 -13.04
CA ALA A 513 -34.64 27.94 -13.64
C ALA A 513 -35.62 27.37 -12.59
N ALA A 514 -35.12 26.96 -11.42
CA ALA A 514 -35.95 26.48 -10.32
C ALA A 514 -36.83 27.60 -9.75
N ARG A 515 -36.26 28.80 -9.53
CA ARG A 515 -37.00 29.99 -9.10
C ARG A 515 -38.10 30.36 -10.10
N LYS A 516 -37.78 30.39 -11.39
CA LYS A 516 -38.76 30.67 -12.47
C LYS A 516 -39.85 29.62 -12.57
N ALA A 517 -39.57 28.37 -12.19
CA ALA A 517 -40.56 27.30 -12.12
C ALA A 517 -41.38 27.30 -10.81
N GLY A 518 -41.17 28.28 -9.93
CA GLY A 518 -41.93 28.45 -8.69
C GLY A 518 -41.36 27.69 -7.49
N ALA A 519 -40.10 27.27 -7.51
CA ALA A 519 -39.43 26.72 -6.33
C ALA A 519 -39.15 27.81 -5.30
N THR A 520 -39.45 27.50 -4.04
CA THR A 520 -39.08 28.32 -2.89
C THR A 520 -37.61 28.11 -2.51
N GLU A 521 -37.01 29.07 -1.81
CA GLU A 521 -35.64 28.93 -1.30
C GLU A 521 -35.49 27.75 -0.33
N ALA A 522 -36.56 27.39 0.40
CA ALA A 522 -36.58 26.21 1.26
C ALA A 522 -36.49 24.91 0.44
N GLU A 523 -37.28 24.78 -0.63
CA GLU A 523 -37.24 23.61 -1.54
C GLU A 523 -35.89 23.49 -2.26
N MET A 524 -35.29 24.61 -2.66
CA MET A 524 -33.94 24.65 -3.24
C MET A 524 -32.88 24.26 -2.20
N GLY A 525 -33.01 24.76 -0.97
CA GLY A 525 -32.14 24.41 0.15
C GLY A 525 -32.16 22.91 0.47
N GLU A 526 -33.33 22.28 0.50
CA GLU A 526 -33.47 20.84 0.72
C GLU A 526 -32.85 20.01 -0.43
N ALA A 527 -33.07 20.41 -1.68
CA ALA A 527 -32.47 19.74 -2.84
C ALA A 527 -30.93 19.81 -2.80
N ILE A 528 -30.39 20.96 -2.41
CA ILE A 528 -28.93 21.15 -2.24
C ILE A 528 -28.41 20.36 -1.04
N ALA A 529 -29.15 20.34 0.08
CA ALA A 529 -28.77 19.55 1.25
C ALA A 529 -28.69 18.05 0.92
N LEU A 530 -29.58 17.54 0.06
CA LEU A 530 -29.51 16.17 -0.44
C LEU A 530 -28.23 15.93 -1.27
N ALA A 531 -27.86 16.88 -2.13
CA ALA A 531 -26.61 16.81 -2.88
C ALA A 531 -25.37 16.80 -1.97
N VAL A 532 -25.39 17.60 -0.90
CA VAL A 532 -24.33 17.64 0.11
C VAL A 532 -24.27 16.33 0.91
N ALA A 533 -25.42 15.74 1.26
CA ALA A 533 -25.48 14.48 1.99
C ALA A 533 -24.84 13.32 1.22
N PHE A 534 -25.08 13.24 -0.09
CA PHE A 534 -24.47 12.22 -0.95
C PHE A 534 -23.03 12.57 -1.39
N GLY A 535 -22.73 13.85 -1.55
CA GLY A 535 -21.44 14.34 -2.04
C GLY A 535 -20.37 14.56 -0.97
N GLY A 536 -20.75 14.54 0.31
CA GLY A 536 -19.84 14.70 1.45
C GLY A 536 -19.17 16.08 1.53
N SER A 537 -18.09 16.16 2.31
CA SER A 537 -17.38 17.43 2.57
C SER A 537 -16.91 18.18 1.31
N PRO A 538 -16.48 17.54 0.20
CA PRO A 538 -16.07 18.30 -0.99
C PRO A 538 -17.23 19.04 -1.67
N VAL A 539 -18.45 18.48 -1.63
CA VAL A 539 -19.64 19.13 -2.19
C VAL A 539 -20.15 20.20 -1.23
N HIS A 540 -20.05 20.00 0.08
CA HIS A 540 -20.35 21.04 1.06
C HIS A 540 -19.45 22.27 0.90
N MET A 541 -18.13 22.06 0.78
CA MET A 541 -17.18 23.16 0.56
C MET A 541 -17.46 23.90 -0.74
N PHE A 542 -17.74 23.18 -1.83
CA PHE A 542 -18.14 23.80 -3.08
C PHE A 542 -19.42 24.63 -2.93
N TYR A 543 -20.44 24.10 -2.26
CA TYR A 543 -21.68 24.84 -1.95
C TYR A 543 -21.40 26.12 -1.16
N GLN A 544 -20.52 26.09 -0.16
CA GLN A 544 -20.14 27.29 0.59
C GLN A 544 -19.44 28.35 -0.26
N THR A 545 -18.82 27.98 -1.39
CA THR A 545 -18.23 28.94 -2.34
C THR A 545 -19.25 29.55 -3.30
N LEU A 546 -20.44 28.96 -3.42
CA LEU A 546 -21.49 29.45 -4.30
C LEU A 546 -22.23 30.62 -3.63
N ARG A 547 -22.33 31.74 -4.35
CA ARG A 547 -23.23 32.85 -4.00
C ARG A 547 -24.52 32.64 -4.77
N LEU A 548 -25.45 31.86 -4.21
CA LEU A 548 -26.75 31.53 -4.81
C LEU A 548 -27.84 32.53 -4.50
#